data_AF-A0A1G3UQW1-F1
#
_entry.id   AF-A0A1G3UQW1-F1
#
_cell.length_a   1.000
_cell.length_b   1.000
_cell.length_c   1.000
_cell.angle_alpha   90.00
_cell.angle_beta   90.00
_cell.angle_gamma   90.00
#
_symmetry.space_group_name_H-M   'P 1'
#
loop_
_entity.id
_entity.type
_entity.pdbx_description
1 polymer ?
#
loop_
_entity_poly.entity_id
_entity_poly.type
_entity_poly.pdbx_seq_one_letter_code
_entity_poly.pdbx_strand_id
1 'polypeptide(L)'
;MGVKSDLYANFDFEIVDEFLDHYSMMVESMDIMILDLSKPNMYDQSINELFRVFHNIKSASGYLNITKMAKLSAFVEDILEQIRTNHTSVNEETINWLLHISDMFAIWKNDFNLDKELTHIKYSLLKLPDLENN
;
A
#
# COMPACT_ATOMS: atom_id res chain seq x y z
N MET A 1 16.88 18.02 0.93
CA MET A 1 16.23 17.76 -0.37
C MET A 1 15.09 16.80 -0.08
N GLY A 2 13.88 17.05 -0.58
CA GLY A 2 12.78 16.13 -0.35
C GLY A 2 12.87 14.89 -1.25
N VAL A 3 11.96 13.95 -1.00
CA VAL A 3 11.91 12.69 -1.75
C VAL A 3 11.62 12.90 -3.24
N LYS A 4 10.78 13.86 -3.61
CA LYS A 4 10.40 14.09 -5.01
C LYS A 4 11.57 14.69 -5.79
N SER A 5 12.26 15.67 -5.20
CA SER A 5 13.50 16.22 -5.76
C SER A 5 14.61 15.18 -5.87
N ASP A 6 14.74 14.29 -4.89
CA ASP A 6 15.71 13.19 -4.94
C ASP A 6 15.42 12.22 -6.09
N LEU A 7 14.15 11.89 -6.33
CA LEU A 7 13.77 11.04 -7.46
C LEU A 7 14.13 11.67 -8.81
N TYR A 8 13.77 12.92 -9.07
CA TYR A 8 14.13 13.58 -10.33
C TYR A 8 15.64 13.79 -10.51
N ALA A 9 16.42 13.80 -9.43
CA ALA A 9 17.88 13.88 -9.52
C ALA A 9 18.52 12.56 -9.96
N ASN A 10 17.83 11.43 -9.75
CA ASN A 10 18.39 10.08 -9.94
C ASN A 10 17.70 9.27 -11.05
N PHE A 11 16.52 9.68 -11.51
CA PHE A 11 15.71 8.95 -12.49
C PHE A 11 15.17 9.88 -13.59
N ASP A 12 14.74 9.29 -14.71
CA ASP A 12 14.08 10.02 -15.79
C ASP A 12 12.76 10.64 -15.31
N PHE A 13 12.47 11.87 -15.75
CA PHE A 13 11.29 12.60 -15.31
C PHE A 13 9.99 11.91 -15.73
N GLU A 14 9.94 11.27 -16.91
CA GLU A 14 8.74 10.56 -17.39
C GLU A 14 8.42 9.38 -16.47
N ILE A 15 9.46 8.65 -16.04
CA ILE A 15 9.32 7.51 -15.12
C ILE A 15 8.82 7.98 -13.75
N VAL A 16 9.36 9.09 -13.24
CA VAL A 16 8.96 9.63 -11.93
C VAL A 16 7.51 10.13 -11.99
N ASP A 17 7.13 10.83 -13.06
CA ASP A 17 5.76 11.33 -13.25
C ASP A 17 4.76 10.18 -13.36
N GLU A 18 5.05 9.17 -14.19
CA GLU A 18 4.22 7.97 -14.31
C GLU A 18 4.03 7.26 -12.97
N PHE A 19 5.11 7.10 -12.19
CA PHE A 19 5.03 6.52 -10.85
C PHE A 19 4.12 7.32 -9.94
N LEU A 20 4.29 8.65 -9.88
CA LEU A 20 3.51 9.51 -8.99
C LEU A 20 2.02 9.51 -9.36
N ASP A 21 1.71 9.52 -10.65
CA ASP A 21 0.33 9.46 -11.15
C ASP A 21 -0.33 8.12 -10.82
N HIS A 22 0.31 7.01 -11.14
CA HIS A 22 -0.18 5.67 -10.81
C HIS A 22 -0.32 5.47 -9.29
N TYR A 23 0.66 5.95 -8.52
CA TYR A 23 0.62 5.91 -7.07
C TYR A 23 -0.58 6.69 -6.51
N SER A 24 -0.86 7.88 -7.05
CA SER A 24 -2.00 8.69 -6.65
C SER A 24 -3.33 7.95 -6.86
N MET A 25 -3.52 7.33 -8.02
CA MET A 25 -4.73 6.57 -8.35
C MET A 25 -4.93 5.34 -7.45
N MET A 26 -3.84 4.61 -7.16
CA MET A 26 -3.88 3.45 -6.28
C MET A 26 -4.27 3.85 -4.85
N VAL A 27 -3.69 4.92 -4.31
CA VAL A 27 -4.01 5.40 -2.96
C VAL A 27 -5.46 5.90 -2.86
N GLU A 28 -5.98 6.58 -3.89
CA GLU A 28 -7.36 7.09 -3.90
C GLU A 28 -8.43 5.99 -3.89
N SER A 29 -8.11 4.82 -4.42
CA SER A 29 -9.03 3.69 -4.53
C SER A 29 -8.87 2.65 -3.41
N MET A 30 -7.75 2.70 -2.66
CA MET A 30 -7.37 1.69 -1.68
C MET A 30 -8.41 1.49 -0.57
N ASP A 31 -8.90 2.58 0.03
CA ASP A 31 -9.88 2.52 1.13
C ASP A 31 -11.18 1.83 0.71
N ILE A 32 -11.66 2.12 -0.50
CA ILE A 32 -12.89 1.53 -1.03
C ILE A 32 -12.72 0.01 -1.16
N MET A 33 -11.60 -0.43 -1.74
CA MET A 33 -11.31 -1.87 -1.86
C MET A 33 -11.19 -2.53 -0.48
N ILE A 34 -10.58 -1.86 0.51
CA ILE A 34 -10.46 -2.38 1.87
C ILE A 34 -11.84 -2.56 2.51
N LEU A 35 -12.71 -1.55 2.42
CA LEU A 35 -14.05 -1.62 2.99
C LEU A 35 -14.91 -2.70 2.30
N ASP A 36 -14.72 -2.91 1.00
CA ASP A 36 -15.43 -3.91 0.23
C ASP A 36 -15.06 -5.36 0.60
N LEU A 37 -13.94 -5.61 1.30
CA LEU A 37 -13.63 -6.92 1.88
C LEU A 37 -14.69 -7.38 2.90
N SER A 38 -15.43 -6.46 3.53
CA SER A 38 -16.53 -6.81 4.45
C SER A 38 -17.81 -7.28 3.73
N LYS A 39 -17.88 -7.13 2.40
CA LYS A 39 -19.06 -7.44 1.60
C LYS A 39 -18.88 -8.79 0.90
N PRO A 40 -19.66 -9.83 1.23
CA PRO A 40 -19.47 -11.17 0.65
C PRO A 40 -19.50 -11.22 -0.88
N ASN A 41 -20.28 -10.36 -1.53
CA ASN A 41 -20.39 -10.29 -2.99
C ASN A 41 -19.23 -9.50 -3.67
N MET A 42 -18.40 -8.80 -2.90
CA MET A 42 -17.26 -8.02 -3.40
C MET A 42 -15.91 -8.57 -2.92
N TYR A 43 -15.91 -9.47 -1.93
CA TYR A 43 -14.70 -9.99 -1.28
C TYR A 43 -13.62 -10.43 -2.26
N ASP A 44 -13.95 -11.38 -3.15
CA ASP A 44 -12.97 -11.97 -4.08
C ASP A 44 -12.38 -10.93 -5.03
N GLN A 45 -13.20 -10.01 -5.53
CA GLN A 45 -12.72 -8.93 -6.40
C GLN A 45 -11.76 -8.01 -5.62
N SER A 46 -12.17 -7.59 -4.43
CA SER A 46 -11.48 -6.60 -3.62
C SER A 46 -10.12 -7.11 -3.11
N ILE A 47 -10.06 -8.36 -2.64
CA ILE A 47 -8.80 -8.96 -2.18
C ILE A 47 -7.78 -9.09 -3.32
N ASN A 48 -8.23 -9.48 -4.51
CA ASN A 48 -7.37 -9.60 -5.70
C ASN A 48 -6.91 -8.23 -6.21
N GLU A 49 -7.76 -7.21 -6.16
CA GLU A 49 -7.41 -5.83 -6.52
C GLU A 49 -6.40 -5.23 -5.54
N LEU A 50 -6.60 -5.39 -4.23
CA LEU A 50 -5.64 -4.95 -3.22
C LEU A 50 -4.28 -5.62 -3.37
N PHE A 51 -4.26 -6.94 -3.58
CA PHE A 51 -3.01 -7.65 -3.83
C PHE A 51 -2.24 -7.06 -5.02
N ARG A 52 -2.92 -6.75 -6.13
CA ARG A 52 -2.31 -6.10 -7.30
C ARG A 52 -1.81 -4.69 -7.00
N VAL A 53 -2.55 -3.90 -6.22
CA VAL A 53 -2.13 -2.57 -5.80
C VAL A 53 -0.81 -2.64 -5.04
N PHE A 54 -0.72 -3.49 -4.01
CA PHE A 54 0.51 -3.61 -3.23
C PHE A 54 1.67 -4.20 -4.03
N HIS A 55 1.40 -5.14 -4.93
CA HIS A 55 2.39 -5.67 -5.86
C HIS A 55 2.98 -4.60 -6.78
N ASN A 56 2.14 -3.74 -7.33
CA ASN A 56 2.57 -2.63 -8.20
C ASN A 56 3.38 -1.60 -7.41
N ILE A 57 2.91 -1.22 -6.22
CA ILE A 57 3.65 -0.29 -5.35
C ILE A 57 5.01 -0.86 -4.96
N LYS A 58 5.08 -2.15 -4.58
CA LYS A 58 6.33 -2.84 -4.25
C LYS A 58 7.32 -2.76 -5.41
N SER A 59 6.87 -3.15 -6.60
CA SER A 59 7.73 -3.21 -7.78
C SER A 59 8.24 -1.84 -8.19
N ALA A 60 7.35 -0.84 -8.25
CA ALA A 60 7.72 0.52 -8.63
C ALA A 60 8.63 1.19 -7.59
N SER A 61 8.29 1.07 -6.29
CA SER A 61 9.13 1.63 -5.21
C SER A 61 10.47 0.91 -5.08
N GLY A 62 10.54 -0.39 -5.38
CA GLY A 62 11.79 -1.14 -5.47
C GLY A 62 12.69 -0.63 -6.60
N TYR A 63 12.12 -0.41 -7.78
CA TYR A 63 12.82 0.15 -8.93
C TYR A 63 13.36 1.57 -8.64
N LEU A 64 12.53 2.41 -8.02
CA LEU A 64 12.88 3.79 -7.66
C LEU A 64 13.72 3.91 -6.37
N ASN A 65 14.20 2.79 -5.81
CA ASN A 65 14.97 2.74 -4.56
C ASN A 65 14.28 3.36 -3.32
N ILE A 66 12.95 3.46 -3.32
CA ILE A 66 12.15 3.99 -2.22
C ILE A 66 11.94 2.90 -1.15
N THR A 67 13.03 2.60 -0.45
CA THR A 67 13.17 1.39 0.40
C THR A 67 12.07 1.26 1.46
N LYS A 68 11.62 2.36 2.08
CA LYS A 68 10.55 2.31 3.09
C LYS A 68 9.22 1.80 2.49
N MET A 69 8.85 2.32 1.31
CA MET A 69 7.64 1.92 0.60
C MET A 69 7.74 0.48 0.11
N ALA A 70 8.88 0.10 -0.47
CA ALA A 70 9.11 -1.26 -0.98
C ALA A 70 8.96 -2.32 0.12
N LYS A 71 9.51 -2.05 1.31
CA LYS A 71 9.40 -2.97 2.45
C LYS A 71 7.98 -3.08 3.00
N LEU A 72 7.28 -1.96 3.17
CA LEU A 72 5.91 -2.00 3.71
C LEU A 72 4.94 -2.66 2.73
N SER A 73 5.04 -2.33 1.44
CA SER A 73 4.19 -2.94 0.40
C SER A 73 4.45 -4.44 0.25
N ALA A 74 5.70 -4.89 0.29
CA ALA A 74 6.02 -6.32 0.31
C ALA A 74 5.40 -7.04 1.52
N PHE A 75 5.52 -6.45 2.71
CA PHE A 75 4.92 -7.02 3.92
C PHE A 75 3.40 -7.17 3.80
N VAL A 76 2.71 -6.15 3.28
CA VAL A 76 1.25 -6.18 3.10
C VAL A 76 0.84 -7.16 2.00
N GLU A 77 1.59 -7.21 0.88
CA GLU A 77 1.36 -8.17 -0.20
C GLU A 77 1.42 -9.62 0.30
N ASP A 78 2.42 -9.97 1.13
CA ASP A 78 2.55 -11.31 1.70
C ASP A 78 1.37 -11.69 2.61
N ILE A 79 0.78 -10.71 3.32
CA ILE A 79 -0.39 -10.92 4.18
C ILE A 79 -1.65 -11.10 3.34
N LEU A 80 -1.85 -10.24 2.34
CA LEU A 80 -2.98 -10.35 1.42
C LEU A 80 -2.95 -11.66 0.65
N GLU A 81 -1.76 -12.16 0.28
CA GLU A 81 -1.61 -13.46 -0.36
C GLU A 81 -2.06 -14.61 0.56
N GLN A 82 -1.74 -14.55 1.85
CA GLN A 82 -2.20 -15.53 2.84
C GLN A 82 -3.72 -15.49 3.00
N ILE A 83 -4.31 -14.31 3.16
CA ILE A 83 -5.77 -14.13 3.29
C ILE A 83 -6.48 -14.70 2.06
N ARG A 84 -5.99 -14.35 0.86
CA ARG A 84 -6.56 -14.75 -0.42
C ARG A 84 -6.46 -16.26 -0.66
N THR A 85 -5.33 -16.87 -0.32
CA THR A 85 -5.08 -18.30 -0.55
C THR A 85 -5.83 -19.19 0.44
N ASN A 86 -5.97 -18.73 1.69
CA ASN A 86 -6.66 -19.49 2.73
C ASN A 86 -8.19 -19.28 2.71
N HIS A 87 -8.70 -18.39 1.86
CA HIS A 87 -10.11 -17.97 1.84
C HIS A 87 -10.62 -17.56 3.22
N THR A 88 -9.76 -16.94 4.02
CA THR A 88 -10.08 -16.53 5.39
C THR A 88 -10.99 -15.31 5.35
N SER A 89 -12.13 -15.37 6.04
CA SER A 89 -12.97 -14.19 6.26
C SER A 89 -12.16 -13.09 6.93
N VAL A 90 -12.18 -11.88 6.38
CA VAL A 90 -11.45 -10.75 6.95
C VAL A 90 -12.28 -10.17 8.09
N ASN A 91 -11.75 -10.24 9.32
CA ASN A 91 -12.41 -9.66 10.50
C ASN A 91 -12.20 -8.14 10.57
N GLU A 92 -12.95 -7.48 11.46
CA GLU A 92 -12.90 -6.03 11.65
C GLU A 92 -11.50 -5.52 12.03
N GLU A 93 -10.74 -6.31 12.81
CA GLU A 93 -9.36 -5.97 13.18
C GLU A 93 -8.44 -5.88 11.95
N THR A 94 -8.56 -6.84 11.03
CA THR A 94 -7.78 -6.85 9.78
C THR A 94 -8.19 -5.71 8.85
N ILE A 95 -9.48 -5.39 8.75
CA ILE A 95 -9.97 -4.22 8.01
C ILE A 95 -9.35 -2.93 8.57
N ASN A 96 -9.43 -2.73 9.89
CA ASN A 96 -8.88 -1.55 10.54
C ASN A 96 -7.36 -1.45 10.36
N TRP A 97 -6.65 -2.59 10.45
CA TRP A 97 -5.21 -2.64 10.18
C TRP A 97 -4.90 -2.23 8.73
N LEU A 98 -5.64 -2.74 7.74
CA LEU A 98 -5.49 -2.35 6.33
C LEU A 98 -5.80 -0.86 6.10
N LEU A 99 -6.79 -0.29 6.78
CA LEU A 99 -7.08 1.15 6.71
C LEU A 99 -5.93 1.98 7.28
N HIS A 100 -5.34 1.56 8.40
CA HIS A 100 -4.14 2.23 8.93
C HIS A 100 -2.92 2.10 8.02
N ILE A 101 -2.82 1.01 7.25
CA ILE A 101 -1.83 0.87 6.18
C ILE A 101 -2.12 1.89 5.08
N SER A 102 -3.36 1.97 4.59
CA SER A 102 -3.78 2.96 3.59
C SER A 102 -3.45 4.39 4.01
N ASP A 103 -3.73 4.76 5.26
CA ASP A 103 -3.36 6.06 5.83
C ASP A 103 -1.86 6.35 5.71
N MET A 104 -0.99 5.34 5.92
CA MET A 104 0.46 5.49 5.79
C MET A 104 0.86 5.79 4.34
N PHE A 105 0.23 5.13 3.36
CA PHE A 105 0.45 5.41 1.95
C PHE A 105 -0.10 6.79 1.55
N ALA A 106 -1.24 7.21 2.11
CA ALA A 106 -1.76 8.57 1.94
C ALA A 106 -0.82 9.65 2.53
N ILE A 107 -0.21 9.38 3.69
CA ILE A 107 0.83 10.27 4.26
C ILE A 107 2.01 10.39 3.30
N TRP A 108 2.51 9.28 2.74
CA TRP A 108 3.60 9.34 1.77
C TRP A 108 3.23 10.07 0.48
N LYS A 109 1.98 9.95 -0.01
CA LYS A 109 1.47 10.77 -1.12
C LYS A 109 1.60 12.27 -0.82
N ASN A 110 1.24 12.67 0.41
CA ASN A 110 1.42 14.06 0.84
C ASN A 110 2.88 14.46 0.98
N ASP A 111 3.76 13.56 1.43
CA ASP A 111 5.21 13.82 1.50
C ASP A 111 5.82 14.03 0.11
N PHE A 112 5.41 13.27 -0.91
CA PHE A 112 5.80 13.52 -2.31
C PHE A 112 5.32 14.89 -2.80
N ASN A 113 4.05 15.22 -2.56
CA ASN A 113 3.46 16.48 -3.02
C ASN A 113 4.13 17.71 -2.39
N LEU A 114 4.55 17.59 -1.13
CA LEU A 114 5.21 18.66 -0.38
C LEU A 114 6.74 18.63 -0.51
N ASP A 115 7.27 17.69 -1.28
CA ASP A 115 8.71 17.40 -1.38
C ASP A 115 9.39 17.36 -0.01
N LYS A 116 8.85 16.52 0.88
CA LYS A 116 9.41 16.26 2.21
C LYS A 116 10.24 14.98 2.19
N GLU A 117 11.00 14.76 3.26
CA GLU A 117 11.49 13.41 3.52
C GLU A 117 10.31 12.48 3.81
N LEU A 118 10.37 11.22 3.34
CA LEU A 118 9.31 10.26 3.61
C LEU A 118 9.20 9.97 5.10
N THR A 119 7.99 10.15 5.63
CA THR A 119 7.63 9.82 7.00
C THR A 119 8.00 8.38 7.35
N HIS A 120 8.45 8.14 8.58
CA HIS A 120 8.79 6.80 9.04
C HIS A 120 7.55 5.91 9.22
N ILE A 121 7.71 4.62 8.93
CA ILE A 121 6.67 3.62 9.15
C ILE A 121 6.34 3.58 10.66
N LYS A 122 5.05 3.70 10.99
CA LYS A 122 4.58 3.56 12.37
C LYS A 122 4.77 2.12 12.83
N TYR A 123 5.40 1.91 13.99
CA TYR A 123 5.62 0.57 14.56
C TYR A 123 4.34 -0.26 14.73
N SER A 124 3.20 0.40 14.95
CA SER A 124 1.89 -0.25 15.05
C SER A 124 1.50 -1.02 13.80
N LEU A 125 1.98 -0.61 12.62
CA LEU A 125 1.68 -1.25 11.34
C LEU A 125 2.42 -2.58 11.14
N LEU A 126 3.50 -2.81 11.91
CA LEU A 126 4.29 -4.03 11.85
C LEU A 126 3.75 -5.13 12.77
N LYS A 127 2.71 -4.82 13.55
CA LYS A 127 1.98 -5.82 14.33
C LYS A 127 0.87 -6.37 13.45
N LEU A 128 0.91 -7.68 13.19
CA LEU A 128 -0.12 -8.36 12.43
C LEU A 128 -1.45 -8.32 13.21
N PRO A 129 -2.58 -8.10 12.53
CA PRO A 129 -3.88 -8.33 13.14
C PRO A 129 -4.07 -9.83 13.40
N ASP A 130 -4.93 -10.18 14.35
CA ASP A 130 -5.35 -11.58 14.50
C ASP A 130 -6.11 -12.00 13.24
N LEU A 131 -5.47 -12.83 12.43
CA LEU A 131 -6.09 -13.53 11.31
C LEU A 131 -6.83 -14.74 11.91
N GLU A 132 -8.09 -14.57 12.29
CA GLU A 132 -8.86 -15.64 12.92
C GLU A 132 -8.87 -16.92 12.06
N ASN A 133 -8.39 -18.02 12.63
CA ASN A 133 -8.75 -19.37 12.21
C ASN A 133 -10.18 -19.63 12.70
N ASN A 134 -11.20 -19.24 11.93
CA ASN A 134 -12.56 -19.76 12.14
C ASN A 134 -12.66 -21.21 11.63
#